data_AF-N6YIR8-F1
#
_entry.id   AF-N6YIR8-F1
#
_cell.length_a   1.000
_cell.length_b   1.000
_cell.length_c   1.000
_cell.angle_alpha   90.00
_cell.angle_beta   90.00
_cell.angle_gamma   90.00
#
_symmetry.space_group_name_H-M   'P 1'
#
loop_
_entity.id
_entity.type
_entity.pdbx_description
1 polymer ?
#
loop_
_entity_poly.entity_id
_entity_poly.type
_entity_poly.pdbx_seq_one_letter_code
_entity_poly.pdbx_strand_id
1 'polypeptide(L)'
;MPYNPILRLACGAILAALSVVSTGAHAQVYKCTVGGRAVFSDQPCAPDAKPINVRPATGASSASASASESDPRQINMSNNPQAVLSRLERERRVRETEHELRDIRDRIVNEQAEMDRELAALRLQKTRANNNLAGATWEKSISEEMSAVVARYDLRIRALQDDVRRLEGELSEMRR
;
A
#
# COMPACT_ATOMS: atom_id res chain seq x y z
N MET A 1 -62.97 37.50 -42.53
CA MET A 1 -62.40 37.08 -43.84
C MET A 1 -62.06 38.35 -44.62
N PRO A 2 -60.93 38.47 -45.34
CA PRO A 2 -60.10 37.42 -45.94
C PRO A 2 -58.62 37.39 -45.49
N TYR A 3 -58.02 36.19 -45.49
CA TYR A 3 -56.59 35.93 -45.26
C TYR A 3 -55.85 35.93 -46.61
N ASN A 4 -54.71 36.64 -46.71
CA ASN A 4 -53.90 36.79 -47.92
C ASN A 4 -52.64 35.89 -47.85
N PRO A 5 -52.41 34.94 -48.78
CA PRO A 5 -51.40 33.88 -48.61
C PRO A 5 -49.99 34.19 -49.15
N ILE A 6 -49.63 35.45 -49.43
CA ILE A 6 -48.37 35.80 -50.11
C ILE A 6 -47.19 35.95 -49.12
N LEU A 7 -47.43 35.95 -47.80
CA LEU A 7 -46.42 36.24 -46.77
C LEU A 7 -45.65 35.00 -46.25
N ARG A 8 -45.61 33.88 -46.98
CA ARG A 8 -44.86 32.67 -46.53
C ARG A 8 -43.68 32.27 -47.41
N LEU A 9 -43.41 32.99 -48.50
CA LEU A 9 -42.37 32.61 -49.46
C LEU A 9 -41.09 33.47 -49.42
N ALA A 10 -41.00 34.47 -48.54
CA ALA A 10 -39.86 35.39 -48.48
C ALA A 10 -38.89 35.16 -47.31
N CYS A 11 -39.12 34.17 -46.42
CA CYS A 11 -38.22 33.86 -45.29
C CYS A 11 -37.23 32.71 -45.59
N GLY A 12 -37.30 32.08 -46.77
CA GLY A 12 -36.48 30.91 -47.10
C GLY A 12 -35.10 31.20 -47.70
N ALA A 13 -34.78 32.46 -48.06
CA ALA A 13 -33.64 32.77 -48.92
C ALA A 13 -32.50 33.58 -48.25
N ILE A 14 -32.53 33.79 -46.93
CA ILE A 14 -31.52 34.62 -46.22
C ILE A 14 -30.66 33.78 -45.24
N LEU A 15 -30.89 32.47 -45.12
CA LEU A 15 -30.17 31.55 -44.22
C LEU A 15 -29.14 30.64 -44.95
N ALA A 16 -28.60 31.07 -46.09
CA ALA A 16 -27.70 30.24 -46.92
C ALA A 16 -26.40 30.95 -47.34
N ALA A 17 -25.91 31.93 -46.57
CA ALA A 17 -24.71 32.70 -46.92
C ALA A 17 -23.68 32.86 -45.78
N LEU A 18 -23.81 32.14 -44.67
CA LEU A 18 -22.85 32.18 -43.55
C LEU A 18 -22.41 30.77 -43.14
N SER A 19 -21.73 30.06 -44.03
CA SER A 19 -21.04 28.83 -43.66
C SER A 19 -19.87 28.56 -44.60
N VAL A 20 -18.75 28.17 -43.97
CA VAL A 20 -17.54 27.57 -44.56
C VAL A 20 -16.41 28.54 -44.92
N VAL A 21 -15.61 28.90 -43.90
CA VAL A 21 -14.15 28.66 -43.92
C VAL A 21 -13.73 28.23 -42.52
N SER A 22 -13.81 26.92 -42.24
CA SER A 22 -13.09 26.31 -41.12
C SER A 22 -11.91 25.56 -41.71
N THR A 23 -10.73 26.18 -41.74
CA THR A 23 -9.49 25.48 -42.08
C THR A 23 -9.23 24.45 -40.97
N GLY A 24 -9.38 23.16 -41.29
CA GLY A 24 -9.05 22.08 -40.39
C GLY A 24 -7.56 22.12 -40.04
N ALA A 25 -7.25 22.35 -38.78
CA ALA A 25 -5.90 22.15 -38.25
C ALA A 25 -5.66 20.62 -38.17
N HIS A 26 -5.02 20.06 -39.19
CA HIS A 26 -4.49 18.71 -39.13
C HIS A 26 -3.28 18.71 -38.19
N ALA A 27 -3.45 18.29 -36.94
CA ALA A 27 -2.37 18.19 -35.98
C ALA A 27 -1.38 17.09 -36.42
N GLN A 28 -0.25 17.50 -36.98
CA GLN A 28 0.87 16.63 -37.31
C GLN A 28 2.05 17.05 -36.44
N VAL A 29 2.61 16.11 -35.69
CA VAL A 29 3.77 16.37 -34.83
C VAL A 29 5.03 16.15 -35.66
N TYR A 30 5.98 17.08 -35.58
CA TYR A 30 7.28 17.01 -36.24
C TYR A 30 8.39 16.87 -35.20
N LYS A 31 9.44 16.10 -35.52
CA LYS A 31 10.64 16.01 -34.68
C LYS A 31 11.71 16.96 -35.24
N CYS A 32 12.06 17.96 -34.46
CA CYS A 32 13.04 18.98 -34.78
C CYS A 32 14.28 18.80 -33.90
N THR A 33 15.44 19.27 -34.37
CA THR A 33 16.68 19.28 -33.55
C THR A 33 17.13 20.71 -33.38
N VAL A 34 17.05 21.23 -32.15
CA VAL A 34 17.49 22.59 -31.81
C VAL A 34 18.62 22.49 -30.80
N GLY A 35 19.81 22.97 -31.16
CA GLY A 35 20.98 22.93 -30.28
C GLY A 35 21.41 21.51 -29.85
N GLY A 36 21.26 20.52 -30.72
CA GLY A 36 21.60 19.12 -30.44
C GLY A 36 20.55 18.36 -29.60
N ARG A 37 19.42 19.00 -29.25
CA ARG A 37 18.31 18.37 -28.52
C ARG A 37 17.10 18.20 -29.42
N ALA A 38 16.44 17.04 -29.30
CA ALA A 38 15.19 16.77 -30.00
C ALA A 38 14.04 17.54 -29.34
N VAL A 39 13.30 18.32 -30.14
CA VAL A 39 12.11 19.07 -29.74
C VAL A 39 10.97 18.68 -30.66
N PHE A 40 9.77 18.50 -30.11
CA PHE A 40 8.58 18.17 -30.89
C PHE A 40 7.71 19.42 -31.07
N SER A 41 7.25 19.65 -32.29
CA SER A 41 6.45 20.84 -32.64
C SER A 41 5.27 20.45 -33.52
N ASP A 42 4.17 21.19 -33.40
CA ASP A 42 2.96 21.03 -34.20
C ASP A 42 3.06 21.77 -35.56
N GLN A 43 4.19 22.44 -35.82
CA GLN A 43 4.50 23.12 -37.08
C GLN A 43 5.83 22.62 -37.67
N PRO A 44 5.95 22.57 -39.01
CA PRO A 44 7.18 22.14 -39.66
C PRO A 44 8.32 23.12 -39.36
N CYS A 45 9.41 22.63 -38.79
CA CYS A 45 10.59 23.44 -38.47
C CYS A 45 11.56 23.65 -39.66
N ALA A 46 11.39 22.89 -40.74
CA ALA A 46 12.21 22.95 -41.95
C ALA A 46 11.37 22.51 -43.17
N PRO A 47 11.73 22.94 -44.40
CA PRO A 47 10.97 22.60 -45.61
C PRO A 47 10.96 21.09 -45.94
N ASP A 48 11.89 20.31 -45.39
CA ASP A 48 11.98 18.84 -45.52
C ASP A 48 11.51 18.09 -44.26
N ALA A 49 10.88 18.78 -43.30
CA ALA A 49 10.42 18.19 -42.06
C ALA A 49 9.35 17.12 -42.33
N LYS A 50 9.61 15.89 -41.89
CA LYS A 50 8.70 14.76 -42.03
C LYS A 50 7.80 14.63 -40.80
N PRO A 51 6.47 14.49 -40.97
CA PRO A 51 5.57 14.28 -39.85
C PRO A 51 5.85 12.91 -39.22
N ILE A 52 5.81 12.85 -37.88
CA ILE A 52 5.92 11.60 -37.13
C ILE A 52 4.52 11.10 -36.74
N ASN A 53 4.27 9.81 -36.96
CA ASN A 53 3.07 9.16 -36.45
C ASN A 53 3.28 8.82 -34.98
N VAL A 54 2.81 9.70 -34.09
CA VAL A 54 2.84 9.44 -32.65
C VAL A 54 1.67 8.53 -32.32
N ARG A 55 1.95 7.23 -32.18
CA ARG A 55 0.95 6.27 -31.71
C ARG A 55 0.91 6.33 -30.18
N PRO A 56 -0.21 6.72 -29.54
CA PRO A 56 -0.34 6.68 -28.09
C PRO A 56 -0.07 5.26 -27.61
N ALA A 57 0.59 5.12 -26.45
CA ALA A 57 0.85 3.82 -25.84
C ALA A 57 -0.46 3.21 -25.31
N THR A 58 -1.32 2.72 -26.21
CA THR A 58 -2.37 1.77 -25.87
C THR A 58 -1.67 0.45 -25.54
N GLY A 59 -1.79 -0.02 -24.30
CA GLY A 59 -0.97 -1.06 -23.66
C GLY A 59 -0.92 -2.43 -24.34
N ALA A 60 -0.30 -2.51 -25.50
CA ALA A 60 0.20 -3.73 -26.13
C ALA A 60 1.61 -3.41 -26.66
N SER A 61 2.60 -3.66 -25.81
CA SER A 61 4.01 -3.55 -26.21
C SER A 61 4.29 -4.57 -27.30
N SER A 62 4.60 -4.09 -28.51
CA SER A 62 5.25 -4.92 -29.53
C SER A 62 6.75 -4.81 -29.29
N ALA A 63 7.35 -5.95 -28.94
CA ALA A 63 8.75 -6.05 -28.58
C ALA A 63 9.68 -5.92 -29.79
N SER A 64 10.62 -4.97 -29.73
CA SER A 64 12.03 -5.01 -30.20
C SER A 64 12.53 -3.56 -30.42
N ALA A 65 13.73 -3.13 -30.05
CA ALA A 65 14.93 -3.81 -29.56
C ALA A 65 15.87 -2.82 -28.82
N SER A 66 16.50 -3.35 -27.76
CA SER A 66 17.90 -3.17 -27.30
C SER A 66 18.46 -1.89 -26.65
N ALA A 67 19.15 -2.18 -25.53
CA ALA A 67 20.26 -1.49 -24.81
C ALA A 67 19.87 -0.61 -23.61
N SER A 68 20.40 -0.72 -22.39
CA SER A 68 21.27 -1.68 -21.67
C SER A 68 21.13 -1.35 -20.16
N GLU A 69 21.35 -2.35 -19.30
CA GLU A 69 21.62 -2.25 -17.84
C GLU A 69 20.66 -1.46 -16.94
N SER A 70 19.72 -2.19 -16.35
CA SER A 70 19.39 -2.04 -14.93
C SER A 70 18.77 -3.35 -14.43
N ASP A 71 19.51 -4.10 -13.61
CA ASP A 71 18.91 -5.08 -12.71
C ASP A 71 18.18 -4.33 -11.60
N PRO A 72 16.86 -4.54 -11.46
CA PRO A 72 16.38 -4.89 -10.14
C PRO A 72 15.32 -5.98 -10.26
N ARG A 73 15.70 -7.23 -9.99
CA ARG A 73 14.82 -8.40 -9.91
C ARG A 73 14.02 -8.56 -11.19
N GLN A 74 14.55 -9.38 -12.09
CA GLN A 74 13.80 -10.03 -13.14
C GLN A 74 12.51 -10.61 -12.54
N ILE A 75 11.42 -9.85 -12.59
CA ILE A 75 10.10 -10.38 -12.30
C ILE A 75 9.88 -11.31 -13.48
N ASN A 76 10.15 -12.59 -13.27
CA ASN A 76 9.61 -13.65 -14.09
C ASN A 76 8.11 -13.43 -14.04
N MET A 77 7.62 -12.63 -14.98
CA MET A 77 6.22 -12.36 -15.15
C MET A 77 5.69 -13.67 -15.68
N SER A 78 5.32 -14.54 -14.73
CA SER A 78 4.74 -15.82 -15.02
C SER A 78 3.61 -15.55 -15.99
N ASN A 79 3.56 -16.27 -17.11
CA ASN A 79 2.51 -16.11 -18.12
C ASN A 79 1.09 -16.39 -17.56
N ASN A 80 1.00 -16.74 -16.27
CA ASN A 80 -0.21 -16.86 -15.49
C ASN A 80 -0.32 -15.71 -14.46
N PRO A 81 -1.10 -14.65 -14.74
CA PRO A 81 -1.29 -13.53 -13.81
C PRO A 81 -1.89 -13.97 -12.46
N GLN A 82 -2.69 -15.05 -12.45
CA GLN A 82 -3.25 -15.60 -11.21
C GLN A 82 -2.16 -16.16 -10.28
N ALA A 83 -1.10 -16.76 -10.84
CA ALA A 83 0.04 -17.26 -10.07
C ALA A 83 0.89 -16.13 -9.48
N VAL A 84 0.95 -14.98 -10.15
CA VAL A 84 1.64 -13.79 -9.64
C VAL A 84 0.85 -13.18 -8.47
N LEU A 85 -0.47 -13.04 -8.60
CA LEU A 85 -1.32 -12.51 -7.53
C LEU A 85 -1.29 -13.40 -6.28
N SER A 86 -1.45 -14.71 -6.43
CA SER A 86 -1.41 -15.64 -5.29
C SER A 86 -0.05 -15.65 -4.58
N ARG A 87 1.04 -15.43 -5.32
CA ARG A 87 2.37 -15.25 -4.73
C ARG A 87 2.46 -13.97 -3.91
N LEU A 88 1.98 -12.84 -4.44
CA LEU A 88 2.02 -11.55 -3.74
C LEU A 88 1.14 -11.57 -2.48
N GLU A 89 -0.02 -12.21 -2.54
CA GLU A 89 -0.91 -12.41 -1.39
C GLU A 89 -0.24 -13.25 -0.30
N ARG A 90 0.41 -14.36 -0.68
CA ARG A 90 1.18 -15.19 0.26
C ARG A 90 2.32 -14.41 0.90
N GLU A 91 3.10 -13.67 0.11
CA GLU A 91 4.19 -12.84 0.63
C GLU A 91 3.68 -11.74 1.57
N ARG A 92 2.51 -11.15 1.27
CA ARG A 92 1.87 -10.18 2.18
C ARG A 92 1.47 -10.84 3.49
N ARG A 93 0.84 -12.02 3.44
CA ARG A 93 0.41 -12.75 4.64
C ARG A 93 1.59 -13.17 5.51
N VAL A 94 2.66 -13.66 4.89
CA VAL A 94 3.92 -13.97 5.59
C VAL A 94 4.44 -12.76 6.35
N ARG A 95 4.51 -11.59 5.72
CA ARG A 95 4.96 -10.35 6.39
C ARG A 95 4.04 -9.97 7.54
N GLU A 96 2.72 -10.01 7.34
CA GLU A 96 1.73 -9.69 8.37
C GLU A 96 1.89 -10.60 9.60
N THR A 97 1.97 -11.91 9.40
CA THR A 97 2.20 -12.88 10.48
C THR A 97 3.54 -12.68 11.17
N GLU A 98 4.60 -12.31 10.45
CA GLU A 98 5.90 -11.98 11.06
C GLU A 98 5.85 -10.71 11.92
N HIS A 99 5.07 -9.70 11.51
CA HIS A 99 4.83 -8.51 12.31
C HIS A 99 4.07 -8.87 13.59
N GLU A 100 2.99 -9.62 13.49
CA GLU A 100 2.19 -10.08 14.63
C GLU A 100 3.04 -10.91 15.63
N LEU A 101 3.90 -11.79 15.12
CA LEU A 101 4.85 -12.55 15.95
C LEU A 101 5.81 -11.67 16.72
N ARG A 102 6.32 -10.58 16.11
CA ARG A 102 7.18 -9.64 16.82
C ARG A 102 6.40 -8.93 17.92
N ASP A 103 5.22 -8.42 17.61
CA ASP A 103 4.38 -7.69 18.56
C ASP A 103 4.02 -8.55 19.77
N ILE A 104 3.64 -9.82 19.55
CA ILE A 104 3.30 -10.73 20.66
C ILE A 104 4.54 -11.08 21.51
N ARG A 105 5.70 -11.29 20.89
CA ARG A 105 6.95 -11.52 21.63
C ARG A 105 7.33 -10.31 22.49
N ASP A 106 7.17 -9.10 21.96
CA ASP A 106 7.41 -7.87 22.72
C ASP A 106 6.40 -7.75 23.88
N ARG A 107 5.14 -8.14 23.67
CA ARG A 107 4.14 -8.20 24.75
C ARG A 107 4.53 -9.18 25.86
N ILE A 108 5.09 -10.35 25.53
CA ILE A 108 5.58 -11.31 26.55
C ILE A 108 6.68 -10.66 27.40
N VAL A 109 7.64 -9.96 26.77
CA VAL A 109 8.70 -9.25 27.48
C VAL A 109 8.12 -8.15 28.38
N ASN A 110 7.13 -7.42 27.90
CA ASN A 110 6.46 -6.38 28.68
C ASN A 110 5.69 -6.94 29.89
N GLU A 111 4.93 -8.02 29.72
CA GLU A 111 4.22 -8.69 30.82
C GLU A 111 5.21 -9.22 31.89
N GLN A 112 6.34 -9.77 31.45
CA GLN A 112 7.41 -10.19 32.38
C GLN A 112 7.98 -8.98 33.15
N ALA A 113 8.27 -7.88 32.46
CA ALA A 113 8.77 -6.66 33.09
C ALA A 113 7.75 -5.99 34.03
N GLU A 114 6.45 -6.10 33.73
CA GLU A 114 5.36 -5.65 34.61
C GLU A 114 5.26 -6.51 35.87
N MET A 115 5.30 -7.83 35.71
CA MET A 115 5.36 -8.76 36.84
C MET A 115 6.53 -8.44 37.77
N ASP A 116 7.74 -8.26 37.22
CA ASP A 116 8.92 -7.99 38.02
C ASP A 116 8.83 -6.67 38.78
N ARG A 117 8.24 -5.63 38.16
CA ARG A 117 7.98 -4.34 38.81
C ARG A 117 7.01 -4.47 39.98
N GLU A 118 5.90 -5.19 39.78
CA GLU A 118 4.88 -5.40 40.82
C GLU A 118 5.43 -6.23 41.99
N LEU A 119 6.18 -7.29 41.69
CA LEU A 119 6.86 -8.09 42.71
C LEU A 119 7.93 -7.29 43.46
N ALA A 120 8.66 -6.40 42.79
CA ALA A 120 9.62 -5.52 43.46
C ALA A 120 8.91 -4.56 44.43
N ALA A 121 7.75 -4.01 44.05
CA ALA A 121 6.95 -3.16 44.92
C ALA A 121 6.46 -3.93 46.16
N LEU A 122 5.97 -5.17 45.97
CA LEU A 122 5.53 -6.02 47.09
C LEU A 122 6.69 -6.41 48.01
N ARG A 123 7.87 -6.73 47.45
CA ARG A 123 9.08 -6.99 48.24
C ARG A 123 9.48 -5.79 49.10
N LEU A 124 9.40 -4.57 48.55
CA LEU A 124 9.67 -3.35 49.31
C LEU A 124 8.63 -3.10 50.41
N GLN A 125 7.37 -3.47 50.19
CA GLN A 125 6.36 -3.42 51.26
C GLN A 125 6.66 -4.44 52.36
N LYS A 126 7.08 -5.66 51.98
CA LYS A 126 7.44 -6.72 52.93
C LYS A 126 8.61 -6.31 53.83
N THR A 127 9.62 -5.61 53.31
CA THR A 127 10.78 -5.19 54.12
C THR A 127 10.46 -4.13 55.17
N ARG A 128 9.27 -3.51 55.13
CA ARG A 128 8.82 -2.53 56.13
C ARG A 128 8.08 -3.17 57.31
N ALA A 129 7.89 -4.49 57.33
CA ALA A 129 7.22 -5.18 58.43
C ALA A 129 8.07 -5.12 59.73
N ASN A 130 7.38 -5.02 60.87
CA ASN A 130 8.01 -5.02 62.19
C ASN A 130 8.25 -6.45 62.71
N ASN A 131 9.24 -6.67 63.57
CA ASN A 131 9.55 -7.99 64.16
C ASN A 131 8.57 -8.40 65.29
N ASN A 132 7.26 -8.28 65.06
CA ASN A 132 6.21 -8.68 66.00
C ASN A 132 5.15 -9.55 65.32
N LEU A 133 4.17 -10.04 66.09
CA LEU A 133 3.12 -10.93 65.56
C LEU A 133 2.32 -10.28 64.41
N ALA A 134 2.02 -8.98 64.52
CA ALA A 134 1.33 -8.25 63.47
C ALA A 134 2.18 -8.17 62.18
N GLY A 135 3.49 -8.01 62.30
CA GLY A 135 4.42 -8.08 61.19
C GLY A 135 4.48 -9.46 60.55
N ALA A 136 4.49 -10.55 61.33
CA ALA A 136 4.45 -11.90 60.78
C ALA A 136 3.16 -12.17 59.98
N THR A 137 2.00 -11.70 60.46
CA THR A 137 0.74 -11.80 59.73
C THR A 137 0.75 -10.96 58.45
N TRP A 138 1.27 -9.73 58.50
CA TRP A 138 1.47 -8.88 57.33
C TRP A 138 2.38 -9.56 56.29
N GLU A 139 3.54 -10.06 56.69
CA GLU A 139 4.48 -10.71 55.78
C GLU A 139 3.85 -11.90 55.05
N LYS A 140 3.00 -12.66 55.75
CA LYS A 140 2.23 -13.75 55.16
C LYS A 140 1.27 -13.23 54.09
N SER A 141 0.47 -12.20 54.37
CA SER A 141 -0.48 -11.66 53.39
C SER A 141 0.22 -11.12 52.15
N ILE A 142 1.36 -10.44 52.30
CA ILE A 142 2.15 -9.98 51.15
C ILE A 142 2.73 -11.15 50.35
N SER A 143 3.14 -12.23 51.00
CA SER A 143 3.66 -13.41 50.30
C SER A 143 2.57 -14.15 49.51
N GLU A 144 1.35 -14.18 50.05
CA GLU A 144 0.16 -14.69 49.34
C GLU A 144 -0.17 -13.82 48.13
N GLU A 145 -0.13 -12.48 48.29
CA GLU A 145 -0.33 -11.54 47.18
C GLU A 145 0.73 -11.71 46.08
N MET A 146 2.02 -11.82 46.44
CA MET A 146 3.09 -12.08 45.48
C MET A 146 2.84 -13.36 44.67
N SER A 147 2.34 -14.41 45.33
CA SER A 147 2.01 -15.69 44.66
C SER A 147 0.84 -15.52 43.69
N ALA A 148 -0.18 -14.74 44.06
CA ALA A 148 -1.30 -14.43 43.19
C ALA A 148 -0.89 -13.59 41.97
N VAL A 149 0.03 -12.63 42.15
CA VAL A 149 0.61 -11.84 41.06
C VAL A 149 1.33 -12.73 40.06
N VAL A 150 2.22 -13.62 40.53
CA VAL A 150 2.91 -14.57 39.66
C VAL A 150 1.92 -15.44 38.88
N ALA A 151 0.93 -16.02 39.57
CA ALA A 151 -0.06 -16.86 38.92
C ALA A 151 -0.85 -16.12 37.83
N ARG A 152 -1.21 -14.85 38.06
CA ARG A 152 -1.92 -14.02 37.08
C ARG A 152 -1.09 -13.77 35.82
N TYR A 153 0.17 -13.38 35.97
CA TYR A 153 1.04 -13.13 34.81
C TYR A 153 1.42 -14.42 34.08
N ASP A 154 1.63 -15.53 34.79
CA ASP A 154 1.90 -16.84 34.19
C ASP A 154 0.76 -17.27 33.27
N LEU A 155 -0.51 -17.09 33.67
CA LEU A 155 -1.65 -17.36 32.80
C LEU A 155 -1.65 -16.50 31.52
N ARG A 156 -1.34 -15.20 31.64
CA ARG A 156 -1.28 -14.29 30.49
C ARG A 156 -0.13 -14.63 29.54
N ILE A 157 1.05 -14.87 30.09
CA ILE A 157 2.25 -15.22 29.32
C ILE A 157 2.03 -16.54 28.59
N ARG A 158 1.43 -17.55 29.24
CA ARG A 158 1.06 -18.81 28.57
C ARG A 158 0.12 -18.60 27.40
N ALA A 159 -0.93 -17.79 27.57
CA ALA A 159 -1.83 -17.49 26.45
C ALA A 159 -1.09 -16.84 25.27
N LEU A 160 -0.19 -15.88 25.53
CA LEU A 160 0.65 -15.27 24.49
C LEU A 160 1.62 -16.28 23.84
N GLN A 161 2.21 -17.18 24.63
CA GLN A 161 3.07 -18.24 24.11
C GLN A 161 2.30 -19.23 23.22
N ASP A 162 1.03 -19.50 23.55
CA ASP A 162 0.16 -20.35 22.74
C ASP A 162 -0.11 -19.69 21.37
N ASP A 163 -0.35 -18.37 21.36
CA ASP A 163 -0.49 -17.59 20.13
C ASP A 163 0.79 -17.59 19.29
N VAL A 164 1.97 -17.45 19.91
CA VAL A 164 3.26 -17.56 19.21
C VAL A 164 3.38 -18.91 18.52
N ARG A 165 3.10 -20.01 19.22
CA ARG A 165 3.18 -21.36 18.65
C ARG A 165 2.22 -21.55 17.48
N ARG A 166 1.00 -21.01 17.59
CA ARG A 166 0.00 -21.05 16.51
C ARG A 166 0.51 -20.30 15.27
N LEU A 167 0.96 -19.05 15.43
CA LEU A 167 1.43 -18.21 14.32
C LEU A 167 2.73 -18.75 13.69
N GLU A 168 3.63 -19.33 14.48
CA GLU A 168 4.81 -20.03 13.95
C GLU A 168 4.43 -21.24 13.10
N GLY A 169 3.40 -21.98 13.52
CA GLY A 169 2.79 -23.05 12.73
C GLY A 169 2.28 -22.55 11.39
N GLU A 170 1.39 -21.54 11.40
CA GLU A 170 0.84 -20.90 10.18
C GLU A 170 1.95 -20.39 9.26
N LEU A 171 2.98 -19.75 9.81
CA LEU A 171 4.11 -19.23 9.05
C LEU A 171 4.92 -20.35 8.40
N SER A 172 5.10 -21.48 9.10
CA SER A 172 5.81 -22.64 8.55
C SER A 172 5.06 -23.26 7.37
N GLU A 173 3.72 -23.29 7.42
CA GLU A 173 2.88 -23.81 6.35
C GLU A 173 2.92 -22.90 5.11
N MET A 174 2.87 -21.58 5.29
CA MET A 174 2.94 -20.62 4.18
C MET A 174 4.31 -20.57 3.49
N ARG A 175 5.37 -21.03 4.17
CA ARG A 175 6.74 -21.03 3.65
C ARG A 175 7.16 -22.35 2.99
N ARG A 176 6.37 -23.41 3.15
CA ARG A 176 6.56 -24.68 2.42
C ARG A 176 6.19 -24.51 0.95
#